data_AF-A0A8H3QLV6-F1
#
_entry.id   AF-A0A8H3QLV6-F1
#
_cell.length_a   1.000
_cell.length_b   1.000
_cell.length_c   1.000
_cell.angle_alpha   90.00
_cell.angle_beta   90.00
_cell.angle_gamma   90.00
#
_symmetry.space_group_name_H-M   'P 1'
#
loop_
_entity.id
_entity.type
_entity.pdbx_description
1 polymer ?
#
loop_
_entity_poly.entity_id
_entity_poly.type
_entity_poly.pdbx_seq_one_letter_code
_entity_poly.pdbx_strand_id
1 'polypeptide(L)' 'MAKGQEPPDDYLDKVIQSWAYFEGHMTVLEIANAGDFDNAVKCNILKSMISGKYAPVPANNGLVVGNPVINTPDTLRV' A
#
# COMPACT_ATOMS: atom_id res chain seq x y z
N MET A 1 17.28 2.52 15.73
CA MET A 1 16.42 1.31 15.72
C MET A 1 15.09 1.70 16.32
N ALA A 2 14.06 1.94 15.50
CA ALA A 2 12.75 2.36 16.00
C ALA A 2 11.94 1.12 16.43
N LYS A 3 11.87 0.86 17.74
CA LYS A 3 10.88 -0.05 18.33
C LYS A 3 9.53 0.66 18.25
N GLY A 4 8.65 0.21 17.34
CA GLY A 4 7.30 0.79 17.21
C GLY A 4 6.60 0.53 15.88
N GLN A 5 7.29 -0.01 14.88
CA GLN A 5 6.64 -0.40 13.63
C GLN A 5 6.11 -1.82 13.76
N GLU A 6 4.79 -1.99 13.73
CA GLU A 6 4.16 -3.31 13.56
C GLU A 6 4.74 -4.00 12.30
N PRO A 7 5.06 -5.30 12.35
CA PRO A 7 5.48 -6.05 11.19
C PRO A 7 4.46 -5.87 10.05
N PRO A 8 4.91 -5.65 8.79
CA PRO A 8 4.01 -5.42 7.67
C PRO A 8 2.95 -6.52 7.52
N ASP A 9 3.32 -7.76 7.85
CA ASP A 9 2.49 -8.95 7.71
C ASP A 9 1.31 -8.94 8.71
N ASP A 10 1.57 -8.68 10.00
CA ASP A 10 0.53 -8.58 11.05
C ASP A 10 -0.49 -7.47 10.74
N TYR A 11 -0.02 -6.39 10.13
CA TYR A 11 -0.84 -5.24 9.76
C TYR A 11 -1.73 -5.52 8.53
N LEU A 12 -1.21 -6.25 7.53
CA LEU A 12 -1.99 -6.70 6.37
C LEU A 12 -3.06 -7.70 6.77
N ASP A 13 -2.74 -8.62 7.67
CA ASP A 13 -3.69 -9.59 8.22
C ASP A 13 -4.88 -8.89 8.91
N LYS A 14 -4.62 -7.84 9.71
CA LYS A 14 -5.70 -7.04 10.33
C LYS A 14 -6.61 -6.36 9.32
N VAL A 15 -6.05 -5.90 8.21
CA VAL A 15 -6.81 -5.21 7.15
C VAL A 15 -7.68 -6.21 6.40
N ILE A 16 -7.12 -7.36 6.06
CA ILE A 16 -7.85 -8.46 5.42
C ILE A 16 -8.97 -8.97 6.33
N GLN A 17 -8.71 -9.14 7.63
CA GLN A 17 -9.72 -9.50 8.62
C GLN A 17 -10.83 -8.45 8.73
N SER A 18 -10.48 -7.16 8.68
CA SER A 18 -11.47 -6.07 8.69
C SER A 18 -12.35 -6.10 7.43
N TRP A 19 -11.78 -6.41 6.27
CA TRP A 19 -12.56 -6.55 5.04
C TRP A 19 -13.50 -7.75 5.07
N ALA A 20 -13.04 -8.91 5.54
CA ALA A 20 -13.88 -10.09 5.68
C ALA A 20 -15.07 -9.81 6.61
N TYR A 21 -14.86 -9.02 7.67
CA TYR A 21 -15.94 -8.54 8.53
C TYR A 21 -16.92 -7.65 7.75
N PHE A 22 -16.46 -6.63 7.02
CA PHE A 22 -17.35 -5.74 6.27
C PHE A 22 -18.10 -6.42 5.12
N GLU A 23 -17.46 -7.35 4.41
CA GLU A 23 -18.12 -8.14 3.34
C GLU A 23 -19.27 -8.98 3.90
N GLY A 24 -19.09 -9.60 5.07
CA GLY A 24 -20.15 -10.32 5.77
C GLY A 24 -21.28 -9.45 6.32
N HIS A 25 -21.08 -8.12 6.38
CA HIS A 25 -22.02 -7.14 6.92
C HIS A 25 -22.50 -6.14 5.85
N MET A 26 -22.37 -6.47 4.56
CA MET A 26 -22.77 -5.61 3.45
C MET A 26 -24.22 -5.12 3.55
N THR A 27 -25.14 -5.97 4.00
CA THR A 27 -26.54 -5.60 4.21
C THR A 27 -26.70 -4.48 5.25
N VAL A 28 -25.84 -4.42 6.27
CA VAL A 28 -25.85 -3.33 7.27
C VAL A 28 -25.35 -2.02 6.66
N LEU A 29 -24.34 -2.07 5.77
CA LEU A 29 -23.83 -0.90 5.06
C LEU A 29 -24.87 -0.34 4.08
N GLU A 30 -25.58 -1.22 3.36
CA GLU A 30 -26.71 -0.86 2.50
C GLU A 30 -27.85 -0.22 3.30
N ILE A 31 -28.23 -0.82 4.43
CA ILE A 31 -29.29 -0.28 5.32
C ILE A 31 -28.87 1.09 5.90
N ALA A 32 -27.59 1.30 6.19
CA ALA A 32 -27.05 2.56 6.70
C ALA A 32 -26.88 3.64 5.62
N ASN A 33 -27.23 3.35 4.35
CA ASN A 33 -27.04 4.24 3.20
C ASN A 33 -25.58 4.70 3.04
N ALA A 34 -24.62 3.87 3.46
CA ALA A 34 -23.19 4.19 3.50
C ALA A 34 -22.48 4.02 2.14
N GLY A 35 -23.22 3.61 1.10
CA GLY A 35 -22.66 3.20 -0.19
C GLY A 35 -22.03 1.81 -0.14
N ASP A 36 -21.74 1.26 -1.32
CA ASP A 36 -21.16 -0.08 -1.41
C ASP A 36 -19.69 -0.09 -0.95
N PHE A 37 -19.31 -1.14 -0.24
CA PHE A 37 -17.90 -1.43 0.06
C PHE A 37 -17.20 -2.05 -1.16
N ASP A 38 -17.13 -1.29 -2.24
CA ASP A 38 -16.61 -1.72 -3.53
C ASP A 38 -15.07 -1.72 -3.59
N ASN A 39 -14.55 -2.13 -4.74
CA ASN A 39 -13.11 -2.23 -4.94
C ASN A 39 -12.40 -0.87 -4.94
N ALA A 40 -13.10 0.22 -5.28
CA ALA A 40 -12.52 1.57 -5.26
C ALA A 40 -12.30 2.04 -3.82
N VAL A 41 -13.25 1.77 -2.92
CA VAL A 41 -13.10 2.04 -1.48
C VAL A 41 -11.94 1.24 -0.89
N LYS A 42 -11.84 -0.07 -1.20
CA LYS A 42 -10.71 -0.92 -0.77
C LYS A 42 -9.37 -0.39 -1.27
N CYS A 43 -9.29 0.01 -2.54
CA CYS A 43 -8.08 0.61 -3.11
C CYS A 43 -7.70 1.93 -2.43
N ASN A 44 -8.66 2.78 -2.08
CA ASN A 44 -8.38 4.04 -1.41
C ASN A 44 -7.88 3.83 0.03
N ILE A 45 -8.41 2.85 0.76
CA ILE A 45 -7.92 2.45 2.08
C ILE A 45 -6.46 1.98 1.97
N LEU A 46 -6.17 1.06 1.05
CA LEU A 46 -4.79 0.60 0.80
C LEU A 46 -3.85 1.76 0.43
N LYS A 47 -4.26 2.63 -0.49
CA LYS A 47 -3.46 3.79 -0.91
C LYS A 47 -3.17 4.73 0.26
N SER A 48 -4.18 5.04 1.08
CA SER A 48 -4.04 5.86 2.28
C SER A 48 -3.04 5.24 3.28
N MET A 49 -2.99 3.91 3.35
CA MET A 49 -2.09 3.20 4.25
C MET A 49 -0.64 3.11 3.75
N ILE A 50 -0.43 3.13 2.42
CA ILE A 50 0.91 3.16 1.80
C ILE A 50 1.44 4.60 1.74
N SER A 51 0.54 5.58 1.63
CA SER A 51 0.82 7.00 1.70
C SER A 51 1.52 7.35 3.02
N GLY A 52 2.81 7.67 2.94
CA GLY A 52 3.64 8.07 4.09
C GLY A 52 4.45 6.93 4.74
N LYS A 53 4.18 5.65 4.43
CA LYS A 53 5.03 4.52 4.85
C LYS A 53 6.21 4.30 3.91
N TYR A 54 6.07 4.68 2.65
CA TYR A 54 7.11 4.54 1.63
C TYR A 54 7.45 5.89 1.04
N ALA A 55 8.75 6.19 0.98
CA ALA A 55 9.23 7.33 0.20
C ALA A 55 8.88 7.08 -1.28
N PRO A 56 8.47 8.12 -2.04
CA PRO A 56 8.33 8.00 -3.48
C PRO A 56 9.61 7.41 -4.07
N VAL A 57 9.48 6.45 -4.98
CA VAL A 57 10.65 5.94 -5.70
C VAL A 57 11.31 7.12 -6.41
N PRO A 58 12.59 7.40 -6.16
CA PRO A 58 13.29 8.48 -6.84
C PRO A 58 13.28 8.26 -8.35
N ALA A 59 13.13 9.35 -9.12
CA ALA A 59 13.17 9.28 -10.60
C ALA A 59 14.53 8.78 -11.14
N ASN A 60 15.59 8.96 -10.35
CA ASN A 60 16.96 8.64 -10.73
C ASN A 60 17.63 7.76 -9.67
N ASN A 61 18.50 6.85 -10.12
CA ASN A 61 19.29 6.02 -9.24
C ASN A 61 20.50 6.80 -8.69
N GLY A 62 20.32 7.43 -7.54
CA GLY A 62 21.38 8.17 -6.84
C GLY A 62 22.53 7.31 -6.32
N LEU A 63 22.43 5.98 -6.39
CA LEU A 63 23.50 5.06 -5.99
C LEU A 63 24.51 4.80 -7.13
N VAL A 64 24.21 5.23 -8.35
CA VAL A 64 25.05 5.01 -9.55
C VAL A 64 25.60 6.35 -10.06
N VAL A 65 26.90 6.37 -10.38
CA VAL A 65 27.56 7.52 -11.02
C VAL A 65 26.83 7.91 -12.30
N GLY A 66 26.51 9.19 -12.44
CA GLY A 66 25.73 9.73 -13.55
C GLY A 66 24.23 9.85 -13.28
N ASN A 67 23.74 9.36 -12.14
CA ASN A 67 22.35 9.46 -11.69
C ASN A 67 21.33 9.09 -12.81
N PRO A 68 21.46 7.89 -13.42
CA PRO A 68 20.61 7.48 -14.53
C PRO A 68 19.15 7.35 -14.08
N VAL A 69 18.22 7.32 -15.03
CA VAL A 69 16.80 7.09 -14.74
C VAL A 69 16.65 5.72 -14.07
N ILE A 70 15.85 5.60 -13.01
CA ILE A 70 15.71 4.40 -12.16
C ILE A 70 15.34 3.13 -12.94
N ASN A 71 14.69 3.28 -14.10
CA ASN A 71 14.28 2.19 -15.00
C ASN A 71 15.24 1.95 -16.16
N THR A 72 16.45 2.50 -16.11
CA THR A 72 17.53 2.18 -17.05
C THR A 72 18.17 0.86 -16.61
N PRO A 73 18.33 -0.14 -17.49
CA PRO A 73 19.03 -1.37 -17.13
C PRO A 73 20.48 -1.09 -16.74
N ASP A 74 20.98 -1.76 -15.69
CA ASP A 74 22.38 -1.67 -15.30
C ASP A 74 23.27 -2.32 -16.35
N THR A 75 24.35 -1.62 -16.72
CA THR A 75 25.38 -2.19 -17.58
C THR A 75 26.28 -3.07 -16.72
N LEU A 76 26.16 -4.39 -16.85
CA LEU A 76 27.17 -5.31 -16.30
C LEU A 76 28.51 -4.97 -16.95
N ARG A 77 29.47 -4.47 -16.16
CA ARG A 77 30.84 -4.29 -16.63
C ARG A 77 31.45 -5.68 -16.83
N VAL A 78 31.64 -6.06 -18.08
CA VAL A 78 32.50 -7.17 -18.50
C VAL A 78 33.96 -6.76 -18.47
#